data_AF-A0A919L142-F1
#
_entry.id   AF-A0A919L142-F1
#
_cell.length_a   1.000
_cell.length_b   1.000
_cell.length_c   1.000
_cell.angle_alpha   90.00
_cell.angle_beta   90.00
_cell.angle_gamma   90.00
#
_symmetry.space_group_name_H-M   'P 1'
#
loop_
_entity.id
_entity.type
_entity.pdbx_description
1 polymer ?
#
loop_
_entity_poly.entity_id
_entity_poly.type
_entity_poly.pdbx_seq_one_letter_code
_entity_poly.pdbx_strand_id
1 'polypeptide(L)' 'MTDSFSDLHHKPTPLVLPNAWDVPSALAFLAAGFPAVGTTSFGIAAVLGRRDAGRATAEANEAAAGRGEVSSR' A
#
# COMPACT_ATOMS: atom_id res chain seq x y z
N MET A 1 -21.92 0.75 3.99
CA MET A 1 -21.34 0.70 2.64
C MET A 1 -19.89 1.11 2.78
N THR A 2 -18.97 0.28 2.31
CA THR A 2 -17.54 0.61 2.29
C THR A 2 -17.29 1.46 1.05
N ASP A 3 -16.70 2.64 1.23
CA ASP A 3 -16.34 3.51 0.10
C ASP A 3 -15.31 2.81 -0.79
N SER A 4 -15.43 2.96 -2.12
CA SER A 4 -14.36 2.51 -3.02
C SER A 4 -13.13 3.42 -2.88
N PHE A 5 -11.95 2.94 -3.29
CA PHE A 5 -10.75 3.77 -3.31
C PHE A 5 -10.94 5.05 -4.15
N SER A 6 -11.72 4.98 -5.23
CA SER A 6 -12.07 6.16 -6.04
C SER A 6 -12.93 7.15 -5.24
N ASP A 7 -13.91 6.66 -4.48
CA ASP A 7 -14.76 7.53 -3.65
C ASP A 7 -13.95 8.29 -2.59
N LEU A 8 -12.90 7.66 -2.04
CA LEU A 8 -11.99 8.30 -1.08
C LEU A 8 -11.28 9.55 -1.65
N HIS A 9 -11.04 9.62 -2.96
CA HIS A 9 -10.37 10.77 -3.60
C HIS A 9 -11.28 12.00 -3.74
N HIS A 10 -12.60 11.82 -3.66
CA HIS A 10 -13.58 12.86 -3.92
C HIS A 10 -14.18 13.44 -2.63
N LYS A 11 -13.71 13.02 -1.47
CA LYS A 11 -14.18 13.50 -0.17
C LYS A 11 -13.69 14.93 0.12
N PRO A 12 -14.42 15.72 0.93
CA PRO A 12 -13.98 17.05 1.34
C PRO A 12 -12.67 17.06 2.14
N THR A 13 -12.39 15.97 2.87
CA THR A 13 -11.13 15.78 3.59
C THR A 13 -10.13 15.04 2.70
N PRO A 14 -8.89 15.54 2.54
CA PRO A 14 -7.87 14.85 1.75
C PRO A 14 -7.62 13.42 2.24
N LEU A 15 -7.48 12.50 1.29
CA LEU A 15 -7.05 11.13 1.56
C LEU A 15 -5.58 11.13 1.97
N VAL A 16 -5.29 10.73 3.21
CA VAL A 16 -3.93 10.41 3.66
C VAL A 16 -3.67 8.94 3.33
N LEU A 17 -2.73 8.69 2.40
CA LEU A 17 -2.39 7.36 1.89
C LEU A 17 -0.95 7.00 2.29
N PRO A 18 -0.74 6.26 3.39
CA PRO A 18 0.61 5.86 3.79
C PRO A 18 1.16 4.77 2.87
N ASN A 19 2.47 4.77 2.64
CA ASN A 19 3.15 3.75 1.84
C ASN A 19 3.64 2.61 2.74
N ALA A 20 3.13 1.41 2.50
CA ALA A 20 3.65 0.17 3.07
C ALA A 20 4.79 -0.40 2.21
N TRP A 21 5.73 -1.08 2.85
CA TRP A 21 6.88 -1.73 2.20
C TRP A 21 7.03 -3.21 2.60
N ASP A 22 6.14 -3.71 3.47
CA ASP A 22 6.04 -5.11 3.89
C ASP A 22 4.65 -5.37 4.53
N VAL A 23 4.36 -6.64 4.88
CA VAL A 23 3.09 -7.01 5.54
C VAL A 23 2.93 -6.34 6.92
N PRO A 24 3.95 -6.33 7.81
CA PRO A 24 3.83 -5.65 9.11
C PRO A 24 3.46 -4.17 9.02
N SER A 25 4.06 -3.41 8.11
CA SER A 25 3.73 -1.99 7.91
C SER A 25 2.29 -1.80 7.41
N ALA A 26 1.82 -2.64 6.48
CA ALA A 26 0.43 -2.61 6.03
C ALA A 26 -0.56 -2.89 7.17
N LEU A 27 -0.29 -3.88 8.01
CA LEU A 27 -1.12 -4.21 9.18
C LEU A 27 -1.11 -3.09 10.22
N ALA A 28 0.04 -2.42 10.43
CA ALA A 28 0.13 -1.28 11.33
C ALA A 28 -0.74 -0.10 10.85
N PHE A 29 -0.77 0.19 9.55
CA PHE A 29 -1.64 1.23 9.00
C PHE A 29 -3.12 0.87 9.08
N LEU A 30 -3.47 -0.40 8.87
CA LEU A 30 -4.84 -0.87 9.08
C LEU A 30 -5.27 -0.68 10.55
N ALA A 31 -4.42 -1.06 11.50
CA ALA A 31 -4.68 -0.88 12.93
C ALA A 31 -4.78 0.60 13.34
N ALA A 32 -4.07 1.49 12.64
CA ALA A 32 -4.16 2.94 12.80
C ALA A 32 -5.41 3.56 12.13
N GLY A 33 -6.23 2.77 11.43
CA GLY A 33 -7.50 3.21 10.85
C GLY A 33 -7.39 3.82 9.45
N PHE A 34 -6.28 3.64 8.75
CA PHE A 34 -6.17 4.10 7.36
C PHE A 34 -7.07 3.23 6.45
N PRO A 35 -7.94 3.84 5.62
CA PRO A 35 -8.88 3.09 4.78
C PRO A 35 -8.22 2.44 3.56
N ALA A 36 -6.98 2.83 3.24
CA ALA A 36 -6.18 2.30 2.15
C ALA A 36 -4.69 2.53 2.45
N VAL A 37 -3.83 1.76 1.77
CA VAL A 37 -2.38 1.93 1.78
C VAL A 37 -1.85 1.95 0.35
N GLY A 38 -0.81 2.75 0.11
CA GLY A 38 -0.01 2.66 -1.10
C GLY A 38 1.18 1.73 -0.91
N THR A 39 1.89 1.43 -1.99
CA THR A 39 3.22 0.82 -1.95
C THR A 39 4.22 1.72 -2.65
N THR A 40 5.51 1.57 -2.35
CA THR A 40 6.58 2.37 -2.96
C THR A 40 7.73 1.48 -3.44
N SER A 41 8.16 1.67 -4.69
CA SER A 41 9.29 0.94 -5.26
C SER A 41 10.59 1.17 -4.47
N PHE A 42 10.76 2.37 -3.90
CA PHE A 42 11.90 2.71 -3.07
C PHE A 42 11.98 1.83 -1.81
N GLY A 43 10.87 1.72 -1.07
CA GLY A 43 10.80 0.90 0.15
C GLY A 43 11.01 -0.58 -0.15
N ILE A 44 10.38 -1.09 -1.21
CA ILE A 44 10.57 -2.47 -1.67
C ILE A 44 12.02 -2.71 -2.12
N ALA A 45 12.64 -1.78 -2.85
CA ALA A 45 14.03 -1.89 -3.27
C ALA A 45 15.00 -1.88 -2.08
N ALA A 46 14.76 -1.02 -1.09
CA ALA A 46 15.56 -0.95 0.13
C ALA A 46 15.54 -2.28 0.91
N VAL A 47 14.36 -2.89 1.10
CA VAL A 47 14.21 -4.21 1.75
C VAL A 47 14.96 -5.30 0.99
N LEU A 48 15.00 -5.21 -0.34
CA LEU A 48 15.70 -6.18 -1.21
C LEU A 48 17.20 -5.90 -1.39
N GLY A 49 17.74 -4.82 -0.79
CA GLY A 49 19.14 -4.41 -1.00
C GLY A 49 19.45 -3.99 -2.44
N ARG A 50 18.45 -3.53 -3.19
CA ARG A 50 18.55 -3.12 -4.59
C ARG A 50 18.50 -1.61 -4.72
N ARG A 51 19.11 -1.07 -5.78
CA ARG A 51 18.87 0.32 -6.19
C ARG A 51 17.45 0.43 -6.73
N ASP A 52 16.72 1.45 -6.29
CA ASP A 52 15.44 1.83 -6.88
C ASP A 52 15.67 2.35 -8.32
N ALA A 53 14.59 2.38 -9.11
CA ALA A 53 14.56 2.64 -10.55
C ALA A 53 14.95 1.46 -11.47
N GLY A 54 14.71 1.63 -12.77
CA GLY A 54 15.06 0.64 -13.79
C GLY A 54 14.21 -0.64 -13.79
N ARG A 55 13.03 -0.63 -13.17
CA ARG A 55 12.10 -1.78 -13.13
C ARG A 55 12.63 -3.02 -12.39
N ALA A 56 13.76 -2.88 -11.68
CA ALA A 56 14.48 -3.98 -11.03
C ALA A 56 13.69 -4.71 -9.92
N THR A 57 12.60 -4.11 -9.45
CA THR A 57 11.72 -4.65 -8.41
C THR A 57 10.28 -4.85 -8.86
N ALA A 58 9.98 -4.82 -10.16
CA ALA A 58 8.60 -4.86 -10.66
C ALA A 58 7.79 -6.04 -10.10
N GLU A 59 8.34 -7.25 -10.15
CA GLU A 59 7.68 -8.44 -9.59
C GLU A 59 7.44 -8.32 -8.08
N ALA A 60 8.42 -7.79 -7.33
CA ALA A 60 8.27 -7.59 -5.89
C ALA A 60 7.25 -6.48 -5.56
N ASN A 61 7.17 -5.43 -6.38
CA ASN A 61 6.17 -4.37 -6.23
C ASN A 61 4.76 -4.91 -6.51
N GLU A 62 4.60 -5.75 -7.54
CA GLU A 62 3.35 -6.42 -7.86
C GLU A 62 2.93 -7.39 -6.75
N ALA A 63 3.87 -8.18 -6.22
CA ALA A 63 3.63 -9.08 -5.10
C ALA A 63 3.20 -8.32 -3.84
N ALA A 64 3.84 -7.19 -3.53
CA ALA A 64 3.48 -6.33 -2.41
C ALA A 64 2.11 -5.64 -2.61
N ALA A 65 1.70 -5.40 -3.86
CA ALA A 65 0.39 -4.86 -4.21
C ALA A 65 -0.71 -5.93 -4.31
N GLY A 66 -0.36 -7.22 -4.20
CA GLY A 66 -1.29 -8.34 -4.28
C GLY A 66 -2.46 -8.22 -3.30
N ARG A 67 -3.66 -8.51 -3.80
CA ARG A 67 -4.98 -8.18 -3.21
C ARG A 67 -5.06 -8.38 -1.69
N GLY A 68 -5.10 -7.28 -0.94
CA GLY A 68 -5.66 -7.23 0.41
C GLY A 68 -7.18 -7.32 0.36
N GLU A 69 -7.73 -8.50 0.06
CA GLU A 69 -9.13 -8.77 0.40
C GLU A 69 -9.19 -8.97 1.91
N VAL A 70 -9.56 -7.91 2.64
CA VAL A 70 -10.05 -8.07 4.01
C VAL A 70 -11.42 -8.77 3.90
N SER A 71 -11.38 -10.10 3.82
CA SER A 71 -12.54 -10.94 4.01
C SER A 71 -13.01 -10.71 5.44
N SER A 72 -14.08 -9.94 5.63
CA SER A 72 -14.74 -9.86 6.93
C SER A 72 -15.28 -11.25 7.26
N ARG A 73 -14.67 -11.91 8.24
CA ARG A 73 -15.32 -12.93 9.05
C ARG A 73 -15.58 -12.34 10.43
#